data_AF-A0A937R460-F1
#
_entry.id   AF-A0A937R460-F1
#
_cell.length_a   1.000
_cell.length_b   1.000
_cell.length_c   1.000
_cell.angle_alpha   90.00
_cell.angle_beta   90.00
_cell.angle_gamma   90.00
#
_symmetry.space_group_name_H-M   'P 1'
#
loop_
_entity.id
_entity.type
_entity.pdbx_description
1 polymer ?
#
loop_
_entity_poly.entity_id
_entity_poly.type
_entity_poly.pdbx_seq_one_letter_code
_entity_poly.pdbx_strand_id
1 'polypeptide(L)'
;CSANSENASHAVGQKAPNTWGLCDMHGNVSEWCRGGFDDPHMRAVRGGSWALEPAQCGAAAHNIVEASSATDTRGFRVAASAP
;
A
#
# COMPACT_ATOMS: atom_id res chain seq x y z
N CYS A 1 8.32 -8.06 -2.53
CA CYS A 1 7.68 -8.12 -1.19
C CYS A 1 7.07 -9.51 -1.00
N SER A 2 6.59 -10.14 -2.08
CA SER A 2 6.38 -11.58 -2.26
C SER A 2 7.41 -12.47 -1.57
N ALA A 3 8.69 -12.27 -1.86
CA ALA A 3 9.79 -13.14 -1.43
C ALA A 3 9.92 -13.41 0.08
N ASN A 4 9.40 -12.56 0.96
CA ASN A 4 9.48 -12.73 2.43
C ASN A 4 8.14 -12.53 3.14
N SER A 5 7.04 -12.84 2.44
CA SER A 5 5.70 -12.62 2.95
C SER A 5 4.97 -13.91 3.34
N GLU A 6 5.48 -15.08 2.96
CA GLU A 6 4.77 -16.36 3.13
C GLU A 6 3.36 -16.34 2.50
N ASN A 7 3.21 -15.57 1.41
CA ASN A 7 1.95 -15.35 0.69
C ASN A 7 0.81 -14.82 1.59
N ALA A 8 1.13 -14.00 2.58
CA ALA A 8 0.14 -13.40 3.47
C ALA A 8 0.56 -12.02 3.98
N SER A 9 -0.43 -11.25 4.44
CA SER A 9 -0.20 -10.08 5.29
C SER A 9 0.30 -10.49 6.66
N HIS A 10 1.03 -9.60 7.32
CA HIS A 10 1.56 -9.82 8.68
C HIS A 10 0.96 -8.81 9.65
N ALA A 11 1.11 -9.10 10.95
CA ALA A 11 0.82 -8.10 11.99
C ALA A 11 1.56 -6.79 11.68
N VAL A 12 0.93 -5.65 11.97
CA VAL A 12 1.52 -4.34 11.68
C VAL A 12 2.76 -4.09 12.54
N GLY A 13 3.71 -3.31 12.01
CA GLY A 13 4.87 -2.84 12.75
C GLY A 13 5.93 -3.90 13.07
N GLN A 14 5.90 -5.06 12.39
CA GLN A 14 6.92 -6.11 12.58
C GLN A 14 8.24 -5.80 11.88
N LYS A 15 8.27 -4.82 10.96
CA LYS A 15 9.47 -4.33 10.29
C LYS A 15 9.84 -2.93 10.77
N ALA A 16 11.11 -2.57 10.58
CA ALA A 16 11.63 -1.28 11.02
C ALA A 16 10.85 -0.10 10.40
N PRO A 17 10.50 0.94 11.19
CA PRO A 17 9.87 2.13 10.66
C PRO A 17 10.85 2.93 9.79
N ASN A 18 10.29 3.77 8.90
CA ASN A 18 11.09 4.79 8.23
C ASN A 18 11.44 5.96 9.17
N THR A 19 12.17 6.96 8.68
CA THR A 19 12.63 8.13 9.45
C THR A 19 11.50 9.00 10.01
N TRP A 20 10.26 8.83 9.55
CA TRP A 20 9.07 9.49 10.08
C TRP A 20 8.30 8.64 11.10
N GLY A 21 8.83 7.47 11.48
CA GLY A 21 8.16 6.55 12.40
C GLY A 21 7.03 5.73 11.76
N LEU A 22 6.93 5.69 10.43
CA LEU A 22 5.89 4.94 9.73
C LEU A 22 6.36 3.52 9.40
N CYS A 23 5.59 2.52 9.84
CA CYS A 23 5.77 1.13 9.49
C CYS A 23 4.96 0.73 8.24
N ASP A 24 5.36 -0.39 7.64
CA ASP A 24 4.63 -1.09 6.57
C ASP A 24 4.42 -0.27 5.29
N MET A 25 5.28 0.72 5.04
CA MET A 25 5.23 1.56 3.81
C MET A 25 5.76 0.85 2.54
N HIS A 26 6.30 -0.37 2.68
CA HIS A 26 6.96 -1.14 1.61
C HIS A 26 6.53 -2.61 1.62
N GLY A 27 5.23 -2.87 1.52
CA GLY A 27 4.63 -4.19 1.51
C GLY A 27 3.47 -4.30 2.49
N ASN A 28 3.23 -5.51 2.99
CA ASN A 28 2.02 -5.86 3.74
C ASN A 28 0.76 -5.73 2.85
N VAL A 29 0.15 -4.55 2.78
CA VAL A 29 -1.01 -4.30 1.92
C VAL A 29 -0.85 -2.98 1.16
N SER A 30 -1.34 -2.94 -0.08
CA SER A 30 -1.37 -1.70 -0.84
C SER A 30 -2.42 -0.77 -0.25
N GLU A 31 -2.05 0.48 -0.01
CA GLU A 31 -2.89 1.46 0.66
C GLU A 31 -3.63 2.34 -0.37
N TRP A 32 -4.96 2.43 -0.23
CA TRP A 32 -5.79 3.35 -1.00
C TRP A 32 -5.37 4.81 -0.82
N CYS A 33 -5.23 5.54 -1.92
CA CYS A 33 -4.94 6.97 -1.92
C CYS A 33 -6.06 7.76 -2.59
N ARG A 34 -6.35 8.94 -2.04
CA ARG A 34 -7.27 9.88 -2.68
C ARG A 34 -6.59 10.52 -3.88
N GLY A 35 -7.26 10.49 -5.03
CA GLY A 35 -6.75 11.04 -6.28
C GLY A 35 -6.09 10.00 -7.17
N GLY A 36 -5.79 10.44 -8.40
CA GLY A 36 -5.31 9.59 -9.47
C GLY A 36 -6.34 9.57 -10.60
N PHE A 37 -6.09 10.42 -11.59
CA PHE A 37 -6.65 10.40 -12.94
C PHE A 37 -8.09 10.89 -13.09
N ASP A 38 -8.41 11.25 -14.34
CA ASP A 38 -9.71 11.79 -14.76
C ASP A 38 -10.82 10.73 -14.76
N ASP A 39 -10.48 9.45 -14.61
CA ASP A 39 -11.44 8.34 -14.56
C ASP A 39 -11.93 8.09 -13.11
N PRO A 40 -13.22 8.30 -12.81
CA PRO A 40 -13.76 8.08 -11.47
C PRO A 40 -13.74 6.61 -11.04
N HIS A 41 -13.65 5.65 -11.96
CA HIS A 41 -13.56 4.21 -11.66
C HIS A 41 -12.15 3.77 -11.31
N MET A 42 -11.15 4.64 -11.45
CA MET A 42 -9.77 4.32 -11.13
C MET A 42 -9.30 5.07 -9.87
N ARG A 43 -8.46 4.41 -9.09
CA ARG A 43 -7.87 4.98 -7.86
C ARG A 43 -6.41 4.59 -7.74
N ALA A 44 -5.60 5.50 -7.24
CA ALA A 44 -4.20 5.23 -6.95
C ALA A 44 -4.07 4.37 -5.69
N VAL A 45 -3.08 3.47 -5.70
CA VAL A 45 -2.60 2.78 -4.49
C VAL A 45 -1.08 2.84 -4.37
N ARG A 46 -0.60 2.77 -3.13
CA ARG A 46 0.81 2.93 -2.78
C ARG A 46 1.29 1.85 -1.82
N GLY A 47 2.61 1.76 -1.65
CA GLY A 47 3.27 0.86 -0.69
C GLY A 47 3.43 -0.58 -1.14
N GLY A 48 2.57 -1.03 -2.08
CA GLY A 48 2.56 -2.41 -2.57
C GLY A 48 2.05 -3.40 -1.51
N SER A 49 1.99 -4.69 -1.83
CA SER A 49 1.42 -5.71 -0.93
C SER A 49 2.33 -6.92 -0.79
N TRP A 50 1.95 -7.85 0.09
CA TRP A 50 2.60 -9.13 0.24
C TRP A 50 2.71 -9.92 -1.07
N ALA A 51 1.82 -9.70 -2.05
CA ALA A 51 1.81 -10.44 -3.30
C ALA A 51 2.67 -9.85 -4.43
N LEU A 52 3.25 -8.66 -4.23
CA LEU A 52 3.93 -7.92 -5.30
C LEU A 52 5.45 -8.07 -5.28
N GLU A 53 6.08 -7.75 -6.41
CA GLU A 53 7.54 -7.72 -6.50
C GLU A 53 8.13 -6.50 -5.79
N PRO A 54 9.39 -6.57 -5.30
CA PRO A 54 10.01 -5.47 -4.55
C PRO A 54 9.92 -4.10 -5.24
N ALA A 55 10.08 -4.06 -6.57
CA ALA A 55 9.99 -2.83 -7.36
C ALA A 55 8.63 -2.13 -7.22
N GLN A 56 7.54 -2.89 -7.05
CA GLN A 56 6.18 -2.38 -6.91
C GLN A 56 5.84 -1.96 -5.47
N CYS A 57 6.66 -2.36 -4.49
CA CYS A 57 6.56 -1.91 -3.09
C CYS A 57 7.41 -0.67 -2.80
N GLY A 58 8.16 -0.16 -3.79
CA GLY A 58 9.00 1.02 -3.63
C GLY A 58 8.20 2.31 -3.41
N ALA A 59 8.81 3.29 -2.75
CA ALA A 59 8.19 4.60 -2.46
C ALA A 59 7.70 5.34 -3.71
N ALA A 60 8.29 5.06 -4.88
CA ALA A 60 7.95 5.66 -6.16
C ALA A 60 6.95 4.83 -7.00
N ALA A 61 6.51 3.65 -6.56
CA ALA A 61 5.69 2.75 -7.38
C ALA A 61 4.23 3.22 -7.49
N HIS A 62 3.83 3.75 -8.65
CA HIS A 62 2.46 4.24 -8.93
C HIS A 62 1.61 3.13 -9.54
N ASN A 63 0.75 2.52 -8.72
CA ASN A 63 -0.21 1.53 -9.19
C ASN A 63 -1.61 2.15 -9.22
N ILE A 64 -2.38 1.80 -10.24
CA ILE A 64 -3.75 2.27 -10.45
C ILE A 64 -4.61 1.04 -10.63
N VAL A 65 -5.79 1.08 -10.04
CA VAL A 65 -6.69 -0.06 -9.91
C VAL A 65 -8.14 0.41 -9.91
N GLU A 66 -9.04 -0.51 -10.23
CA GLU A 66 -10.48 -0.30 -10.13
C GLU A 66 -10.89 0.09 -8.72
N ALA A 67 -11.65 1.17 -8.58
CA ALA A 67 -12.11 1.74 -7.32
C ALA A 67 -13.01 0.77 -6.53
N SER A 68 -13.67 -0.15 -7.23
CA SER A 68 -14.51 -1.20 -6.66
C SER A 68 -13.72 -2.44 -6.22
N SER A 69 -12.41 -2.51 -6.49
CA SER A 69 -11.56 -3.67 -6.19
C SER A 69 -11.38 -3.86 -4.67
N ALA A 70 -11.99 -4.90 -4.12
CA ALA A 70 -11.74 -5.34 -2.75
C ALA A 70 -10.95 -6.66 -2.78
N THR A 71 -9.73 -6.64 -2.27
CA THR A 71 -8.84 -7.81 -2.19
C THR A 71 -8.18 -7.90 -0.82
N ASP A 72 -7.67 -9.08 -0.48
CA ASP A 72 -6.86 -9.34 0.71
C ASP A 72 -5.44 -8.72 0.67
N THR A 73 -5.10 -8.09 -0.46
CA THR A 73 -3.86 -7.33 -0.68
C THR A 73 -4.07 -5.82 -0.55
N ARG A 74 -5.29 -5.37 -0.25
CA ARG A 74 -5.68 -3.96 -0.23
C ARG A 74 -6.10 -3.53 1.17
N GLY A 75 -5.50 -2.45 1.66
CA GLY A 75 -5.86 -1.79 2.91
C GLY A 75 -5.93 -0.28 2.76
N PHE A 76 -5.86 0.44 3.88
CA PHE A 76 -5.81 1.89 3.90
C PHE A 76 -5.15 2.39 5.18
N ARG A 77 -4.72 3.66 5.12
CA ARG A 77 -4.28 4.45 6.25
C ARG A 77 -5.10 5.73 6.28
N VAL A 78 -5.50 6.15 7.48
CA VAL A 78 -6.22 7.41 7.66
C VAL A 78 -5.21 8.53 7.82
N ALA A 79 -5.44 9.63 7.09
CA ALA A 79 -4.74 10.89 7.27
C ALA A 79 -5.73 11.95 7.76
N ALA A 80 -5.29 12.78 8.69
CA ALA A 80 -6.05 13.91 9.22
C ALA A 80 -5.14 15.14 9.27
N SER A 81 -5.73 16.32 9.07
CA SER A 81 -5.02 17.57 9.28
C SER A 81 -4.81 17.82 10.76
N ALA A 82 -3.68 18.43 11.11
CA ALA A 82 -3.48 18.98 12.45
C ALA A 82 -4.53 20.07 12.74
N PRO A 83 -4.86 20.33 14.02
CA PRO A 83 -5.77 21.38 14.43
C PRO A 83 -5.39 22.78 13.93
#